data_AF-A0AAU9NEA9-F1
#
_entry.id   AF-A0AAU9NEA9-F1
#
_cell.length_a   1.000
_cell.length_b   1.000
_cell.length_c   1.000
_cell.angle_alpha   90.00
_cell.angle_beta   90.00
_cell.angle_gamma   90.00
#
_symmetry.space_group_name_H-M   'P 1'
#
loop_
_entity.id
_entity.type
_entity.pdbx_description
1 polymer ?
#
loop_
_entity_poly.entity_id
_entity_poly.type
_entity_poly.pdbx_seq_one_letter_code
_entity_poly.pdbx_strand_id
1 'polypeptide(L)'
;MRETLTLSHKCCLSITTAYFKEVVHEEDEELPLDIDIDIDELRKRLLFPPARNVQQLSFQTGRDQCMWERSLFFNAFFEICHPEHVFAKSDIRFRNNNHFCRLMLREVLEKKTKPADWSRYLKHVQIRTDPHKKWKTLTNSRRSFLENGSLHFKLKWC
;
A
#
# COMPACT_ATOMS: atom_id res chain seq x y z
N MET A 1 5.82 -15.50 5.87
CA MET A 1 6.02 -14.02 5.91
C MET A 1 6.03 -13.50 7.34
N ARG A 2 4.97 -13.68 8.14
CA ARG A 2 4.90 -13.22 9.54
C ARG A 2 6.08 -13.70 10.40
N GLU A 3 6.36 -15.00 10.44
CA GLU A 3 7.47 -15.57 11.22
C GLU A 3 8.84 -14.98 10.82
N THR A 4 9.06 -14.84 9.51
CA THR A 4 10.25 -14.21 8.93
C THR A 4 10.38 -12.73 9.31
N LEU A 5 9.26 -12.01 9.41
CA LEU A 5 9.25 -10.63 9.87
C LEU A 5 9.55 -10.56 11.37
N THR A 6 8.89 -11.36 12.22
CA THR A 6 9.14 -11.34 13.67
C THR A 6 10.58 -11.65 14.06
N LEU A 7 11.33 -12.40 13.24
CA LEU A 7 12.74 -12.73 13.49
C LEU A 7 13.73 -11.63 13.05
N SER A 8 13.29 -10.64 12.27
CA SER A 8 14.15 -9.57 11.76
C SER A 8 13.99 -8.30 12.58
N HIS A 9 15.10 -7.78 13.12
CA HIS A 9 15.12 -6.51 13.86
C HIS A 9 14.66 -5.31 13.04
N LYS A 10 14.91 -5.31 11.72
CA LYS A 10 14.52 -4.26 10.78
C LYS A 10 14.30 -4.87 9.39
N CYS A 11 13.11 -4.68 8.82
CA CYS A 11 12.76 -5.20 7.52
C CYS A 11 12.44 -4.07 6.53
N CYS A 12 13.08 -4.15 5.36
CA CYS A 12 12.76 -3.35 4.18
C CYS A 12 12.10 -4.27 3.16
N LEU A 13 10.85 -3.99 2.81
CA LEU A 13 10.08 -4.79 1.87
C LEU A 13 9.91 -4.03 0.56
N SER A 14 9.86 -4.76 -0.56
CA SER A 14 9.49 -4.21 -1.85
C SER A 14 8.33 -5.01 -2.42
N ILE A 15 7.22 -4.34 -2.69
CA ILE A 15 6.08 -4.90 -3.40
C ILE A 15 6.06 -4.26 -4.78
N THR A 16 6.17 -5.12 -5.80
CA THR A 16 6.00 -4.72 -7.19
C THR A 16 4.82 -5.48 -7.76
N THR A 17 3.75 -4.78 -8.12
CA THR A 17 2.67 -5.38 -8.90
C THR A 17 2.95 -5.15 -10.38
N ALA A 18 2.83 -6.19 -11.19
CA ALA A 18 3.01 -6.06 -12.62
C ALA A 18 1.96 -6.91 -13.33
N TYR A 19 1.22 -6.29 -14.25
CA TYR A 19 0.38 -7.04 -15.16
C TYR A 19 1.25 -7.53 -16.31
N PHE A 20 1.58 -8.82 -16.27
CA PHE A 20 2.14 -9.51 -17.42
C PHE A 20 0.97 -10.05 -18.23
N LYS A 21 0.65 -9.38 -19.34
CA LYS A 21 -0.07 -10.03 -20.42
C LYS A 21 0.90 -11.06 -21.02
N GLU A 22 1.03 -12.22 -20.38
CA GLU A 22 1.47 -13.39 -21.14
C GLU A 22 0.43 -13.61 -22.24
N VAL A 23 0.90 -14.08 -23.39
CA VAL A 23 0.08 -14.30 -24.58
C VAL A 23 -0.85 -15.48 -24.28
N VAL A 24 -1.91 -15.23 -23.52
CA VAL A 24 -3.03 -16.14 -23.40
C VAL A 24 -4.00 -15.75 -24.49
N HIS A 25 -4.36 -16.73 -25.30
CA HIS A 25 -5.35 -16.62 -26.36
C HIS A 25 -6.63 -15.96 -25.83
N GLU A 26 -7.33 -15.21 -26.70
CA GLU A 26 -8.40 -14.25 -26.39
C GLU A 26 -9.68 -14.81 -25.75
N GLU A 27 -9.68 -15.99 -25.12
CA GLU A 27 -10.88 -16.61 -24.54
C GLU A 27 -10.86 -16.81 -23.01
N ASP A 28 -9.72 -16.60 -22.33
CA ASP A 28 -9.67 -16.67 -20.87
C ASP A 28 -9.54 -15.25 -20.29
N GLU A 29 -10.68 -14.65 -19.94
CA GLU A 29 -10.73 -13.55 -18.96
C GLU A 29 -10.24 -14.09 -17.61
N GLU A 30 -8.92 -14.23 -17.44
CA GLU A 30 -8.32 -14.53 -16.15
C GLU A 30 -8.53 -13.33 -15.23
N LEU A 31 -9.65 -13.40 -14.50
CA LEU A 31 -9.93 -12.60 -13.32
C LEU A 31 -8.69 -12.60 -12.41
N PRO A 32 -8.40 -11.46 -11.75
CA PRO A 32 -7.29 -11.39 -10.82
C PRO A 32 -7.45 -12.52 -9.82
N LEU A 33 -6.39 -13.31 -9.61
CA LEU A 33 -6.34 -14.39 -8.63
C LEU A 33 -7.09 -13.94 -7.37
N ASP A 34 -8.31 -14.43 -7.21
CA ASP A 34 -9.14 -14.17 -6.05
C ASP A 34 -8.57 -15.06 -4.96
N ILE A 35 -7.43 -14.63 -4.43
CA ILE A 35 -6.87 -15.24 -3.25
C ILE A 35 -7.89 -14.91 -2.17
N ASP A 36 -8.75 -15.90 -1.87
CA ASP A 36 -9.71 -15.88 -0.80
C ASP A 36 -8.95 -15.87 0.53
N ILE A 37 -8.43 -14.70 0.87
CA ILE A 37 -7.81 -14.43 2.15
C ILE A 37 -8.96 -14.13 3.09
N ASP A 38 -9.35 -15.10 3.92
CA ASP A 38 -10.27 -14.87 5.03
C ASP A 38 -9.60 -13.89 6.02
N ILE A 39 -9.89 -12.60 5.84
CA ILE A 39 -9.37 -11.51 6.66
C ILE A 39 -9.81 -11.67 8.12
N ASP A 40 -10.99 -12.23 8.39
CA ASP A 40 -11.49 -12.42 9.74
C ASP A 40 -10.77 -13.58 10.44
N GLU A 41 -10.46 -14.67 9.73
CA GLU A 41 -9.56 -15.70 10.23
C GLU A 41 -8.15 -15.13 10.46
N LEU A 42 -7.66 -14.30 9.55
CA LEU A 42 -6.35 -13.68 9.67
C LEU A 42 -6.28 -12.79 10.92
N ARG A 43 -7.31 -11.98 11.18
CA ARG A 43 -7.48 -11.17 12.39
C ARG A 43 -7.54 -12.02 13.65
N LYS A 44 -8.31 -13.12 13.65
CA LYS A 44 -8.37 -14.07 14.77
C LYS A 44 -7.01 -14.70 15.06
N ARG A 45 -6.19 -14.93 14.04
CA ARG A 45 -4.82 -15.45 14.19
C ARG A 45 -3.80 -14.36 14.57
N LEU A 46 -4.13 -13.08 14.38
CA LEU A 46 -3.31 -11.90 14.70
C LEU A 46 -3.57 -11.32 16.10
N LEU A 47 -3.90 -12.15 17.10
CA LEU A 47 -4.05 -11.74 18.51
C LEU A 47 -2.76 -11.22 19.19
N PHE A 48 -1.71 -10.90 18.41
CA PHE A 48 -0.42 -10.38 18.85
C PHE A 48 -0.12 -9.08 18.10
N PRO A 49 0.63 -8.13 18.69
CA PRO A 49 0.80 -6.81 18.09
C PRO A 49 1.32 -6.89 16.66
N PRO A 50 0.95 -5.92 15.79
CA PRO A 50 1.43 -5.85 14.42
C PRO A 50 2.94 -6.04 14.34
N ALA A 51 3.42 -6.63 13.24
CA ALA A 51 4.83 -6.79 12.97
C ALA A 51 5.48 -5.41 12.68
N ARG A 52 5.76 -4.64 13.75
CA ARG A 52 6.31 -3.26 13.72
C ARG A 52 7.74 -3.18 13.19
N ASN A 53 8.33 -4.29 12.78
CA ASN A 53 9.69 -4.34 12.29
C ASN A 53 9.79 -3.95 10.81
N VAL A 54 8.67 -3.78 10.10
CA VAL A 54 8.65 -3.24 8.72
C VAL A 54 8.89 -1.73 8.75
N GLN A 55 10.16 -1.34 8.65
CA GLN A 55 10.56 0.06 8.70
C GLN A 55 10.23 0.78 7.41
N GLN A 56 10.48 0.14 6.27
CA GLN A 56 10.28 0.72 4.96
C GLN A 56 9.63 -0.28 4.00
N LEU A 57 8.57 0.17 3.34
CA LEU A 57 7.94 -0.51 2.22
C LEU A 57 8.19 0.30 0.94
N SER A 58 8.87 -0.27 -0.05
CA SER A 58 8.87 0.24 -1.43
C SER A 58 7.66 -0.34 -2.15
N PHE A 59 6.86 0.51 -2.76
CA PHE A 59 5.70 0.09 -3.55
C PHE A 59 5.84 0.60 -4.98
N GLN A 60 5.66 -0.27 -5.96
CA GLN A 60 5.71 0.08 -7.37
C GLN A 60 4.70 -0.74 -8.17
N THR A 61 4.08 -0.11 -9.15
CA THR A 61 3.22 -0.82 -10.12
C THR A 61 3.86 -0.80 -11.50
N GLY A 62 3.49 -1.74 -12.36
CA GLY A 62 3.86 -1.76 -13.77
C GLY A 62 2.72 -2.30 -14.62
N ARG A 63 2.20 -1.47 -15.54
CA ARG A 63 1.06 -1.83 -16.43
C ARG A 63 -0.22 -2.22 -15.67
N ASP A 64 -0.30 -1.90 -14.38
CA ASP A 64 -1.39 -2.37 -13.54
C ASP A 64 -2.64 -1.50 -13.79
N GLN A 65 -3.77 -2.13 -14.15
CA GLN A 65 -5.05 -1.45 -14.36
C GLN A 65 -5.77 -1.13 -13.03
N CYS A 66 -5.02 -0.86 -11.95
CA CYS A 66 -5.56 -0.74 -10.59
C CYS A 66 -6.19 -2.03 -10.03
N MET A 67 -5.80 -3.21 -10.51
CA MET A 67 -6.43 -4.47 -10.06
C MET A 67 -6.14 -4.75 -8.58
N TRP A 68 -4.98 -4.32 -8.10
CA TRP A 68 -4.59 -4.37 -6.70
C TRP A 68 -5.43 -3.50 -5.77
N GLU A 69 -6.14 -2.47 -6.27
CA GLU A 69 -6.98 -1.60 -5.42
C GLU A 69 -8.17 -2.35 -4.82
N ARG A 70 -8.52 -3.51 -5.39
CA ARG A 70 -9.53 -4.45 -4.90
C ARG A 70 -8.92 -5.64 -4.16
N SER A 71 -7.59 -5.74 -4.10
CA SER A 71 -6.92 -6.91 -3.53
C SER A 71 -6.97 -6.91 -2.01
N LEU A 72 -7.48 -7.99 -1.45
CA LEU A 72 -7.50 -8.26 0.00
C LEU A 72 -6.08 -8.36 0.58
N PHE A 73 -5.08 -8.69 -0.24
CA PHE A 73 -3.69 -8.80 0.18
C PHE A 73 -3.16 -7.49 0.77
N PHE A 74 -3.44 -6.34 0.16
CA PHE A 74 -2.94 -5.06 0.68
C PHE A 74 -3.60 -4.70 1.99
N ASN A 75 -4.91 -4.92 2.12
CA ASN A 75 -5.61 -4.68 3.37
C ASN A 75 -5.03 -5.56 4.49
N ALA A 76 -4.88 -6.87 4.23
CA ALA A 76 -4.23 -7.80 5.15
C ALA A 76 -2.80 -7.36 5.50
N PHE A 77 -2.00 -7.00 4.50
CA PHE A 77 -0.60 -6.60 4.70
C PHE A 77 -0.49 -5.38 5.62
N PHE A 78 -1.27 -4.33 5.38
CA PHE A 78 -1.25 -3.13 6.21
C PHE A 78 -1.79 -3.40 7.62
N GLU A 79 -2.78 -4.28 7.79
CA GLU A 79 -3.26 -4.74 9.12
C GLU A 79 -2.20 -5.54 9.88
N ILE A 80 -1.40 -6.38 9.20
CA ILE A 80 -0.39 -7.21 9.85
C ILE A 80 0.88 -6.41 10.17
N CYS A 81 1.35 -5.61 9.21
CA CYS A 81 2.73 -5.13 9.20
C CYS A 81 2.87 -3.69 9.65
N HIS A 82 1.80 -2.89 9.64
CA HIS A 82 1.84 -1.49 10.08
C HIS A 82 3.10 -0.74 9.62
N PRO A 83 3.41 -0.71 8.29
CA PRO A 83 4.66 -0.13 7.82
C PRO A 83 4.77 1.35 8.20
N GLU A 84 5.89 1.78 8.78
CA GLU A 84 6.05 3.17 9.22
C GLU A 84 6.39 4.13 8.07
N HIS A 85 7.13 3.65 7.07
CA HIS A 85 7.55 4.42 5.91
C HIS A 85 7.17 3.68 4.63
N VAL A 86 6.43 4.32 3.74
CA VAL A 86 6.17 3.81 2.39
C VAL A 86 6.83 4.73 1.37
N PHE A 87 7.67 4.17 0.50
CA PHE A 87 8.14 4.83 -0.71
C PHE A 87 7.32 4.35 -1.89
N ALA A 88 6.34 5.15 -2.29
CA ALA A 88 5.47 4.89 -3.42
C ALA A 88 6.12 5.41 -4.70
N LYS A 89 6.61 4.51 -5.54
CA LYS A 89 7.12 4.83 -6.86
C LYS A 89 5.96 4.99 -7.84
N SER A 90 6.12 5.90 -8.80
CA SER A 90 5.22 5.95 -9.95
C SER A 90 5.24 4.64 -10.73
N ASP A 91 4.18 4.39 -11.48
CA ASP A 91 4.09 3.27 -12.40
C ASP A 91 5.27 3.30 -13.38
N ILE A 92 5.86 2.12 -13.63
CA ILE A 92 7.04 1.95 -14.48
C ILE A 92 6.80 2.49 -15.89
N ARG A 93 5.57 2.34 -16.42
CA ARG A 93 5.19 2.81 -17.76
C ARG A 93 4.51 4.15 -17.73
N PHE A 94 3.62 4.37 -16.75
CA PHE A 94 2.85 5.60 -16.65
C PHE A 94 3.38 6.45 -15.49
N ARG A 95 4.48 7.19 -15.72
CA ARG A 95 5.18 7.94 -14.65
C ARG A 95 4.33 8.97 -13.89
N ASN A 96 3.22 9.42 -14.48
CA ASN A 96 2.27 10.33 -13.84
C ASN A 96 1.18 9.59 -13.04
N ASN A 97 1.24 8.26 -12.98
CA ASN A 97 0.29 7.44 -12.26
C ASN A 97 0.98 6.87 -11.00
N ASN A 98 0.53 7.31 -9.84
CA ASN A 98 0.96 6.76 -8.56
C ASN A 98 -0.24 6.15 -7.84
N HIS A 99 -0.34 4.84 -8.01
CA HIS A 99 -1.41 4.01 -7.52
C HIS A 99 -1.55 4.06 -5.99
N PHE A 100 -0.44 4.01 -5.26
CA PHE A 100 -0.48 4.14 -3.80
C PHE A 100 -0.98 5.52 -3.35
N CYS A 101 -0.63 6.58 -4.08
CA CYS A 101 -1.13 7.93 -3.79
C CYS A 101 -2.66 8.01 -3.94
N ARG A 102 -3.23 7.35 -4.94
CA ARG A 102 -4.69 7.23 -5.11
C ARG A 102 -5.34 6.47 -3.96
N LEU A 103 -4.73 5.40 -3.47
CA LEU A 103 -5.20 4.70 -2.26
C LEU A 103 -5.20 5.62 -1.05
N MET A 104 -4.12 6.35 -0.79
CA MET A 104 -4.04 7.27 0.33
C MET A 104 -5.06 8.42 0.22
N LEU A 105 -5.31 8.92 -1.00
CA LEU A 105 -6.42 9.85 -1.26
C LEU A 105 -7.76 9.22 -0.86
N ARG A 106 -8.08 8.05 -1.39
CA ARG A 106 -9.38 7.40 -1.19
C ARG A 106 -9.63 7.04 0.27
N GLU A 107 -8.70 6.32 0.90
CA GLU A 107 -8.90 5.74 2.24
C GLU A 107 -8.68 6.78 3.37
N VAL A 108 -7.72 7.70 3.22
CA VAL A 108 -7.35 8.63 4.30
C VAL A 108 -8.00 10.00 4.15
N LEU A 109 -8.03 10.55 2.93
CA LEU A 109 -8.55 11.91 2.70
C LEU A 109 -10.03 11.93 2.36
N GLU A 110 -10.48 11.07 1.44
CA GLU A 110 -11.85 11.11 0.93
C GLU A 110 -12.81 10.27 1.76
N LYS A 111 -12.33 9.24 2.47
CA LYS A 111 -13.15 8.30 3.25
C LYS A 111 -14.37 7.76 2.47
N LYS A 112 -14.23 7.65 1.15
CA LYS A 112 -15.35 7.40 0.20
C LYS A 112 -15.80 5.94 0.15
N THR A 113 -14.94 5.01 0.56
CA THR A 113 -15.22 3.58 0.66
C THR A 113 -15.57 3.22 2.10
N LYS A 114 -16.17 2.02 2.35
CA LYS A 114 -16.08 1.42 3.69
C LYS A 114 -14.58 1.44 4.02
N PRO A 115 -14.14 2.26 4.99
CA PRO A 115 -12.71 2.48 5.19
C PRO A 115 -12.09 1.12 5.45
N ALA A 116 -11.07 0.75 4.67
CA ALA A 116 -10.32 -0.45 4.97
C ALA A 116 -9.94 -0.39 6.45
N ASP A 117 -10.13 -1.46 7.22
CA ASP A 117 -10.08 -1.34 8.68
C ASP A 117 -8.71 -0.86 9.17
N TRP A 118 -7.63 -1.18 8.44
CA TRP A 118 -6.30 -0.60 8.71
C TRP A 118 -6.26 0.94 8.69
N SER A 119 -7.04 1.59 7.83
CA SER A 119 -7.06 3.06 7.73
C SER A 119 -7.61 3.71 9.01
N ARG A 120 -8.46 3.01 9.77
CA ARG A 120 -8.96 3.46 11.08
C ARG A 120 -7.87 3.47 12.15
N TYR A 121 -6.85 2.63 11.97
CA TYR A 121 -5.67 2.61 12.84
C TYR A 121 -4.60 3.60 12.40
N LEU A 122 -4.81 4.39 11.33
CA LEU A 122 -3.89 5.47 11.00
C LEU A 122 -4.29 6.76 11.73
N LYS A 123 -3.45 7.19 12.68
CA LYS A 123 -3.59 8.48 13.36
C LYS A 123 -3.28 9.60 12.39
N HIS A 124 -2.07 9.59 11.84
CA HIS A 124 -1.52 10.71 11.05
C HIS A 124 -0.74 10.16 9.87
N VAL A 125 -0.83 10.86 8.74
CA VAL A 125 -0.05 10.57 7.54
C VAL A 125 0.72 11.82 7.15
N GLN A 126 2.03 11.68 7.00
CA GLN A 126 2.89 12.73 6.47
C GLN A 126 3.44 12.32 5.11
N ILE A 127 3.69 13.30 4.25
CA ILE A 127 4.24 13.09 2.91
C ILE A 127 5.42 14.00 2.61
N ARG A 128 6.29 13.56 1.70
CA ARG A 128 7.31 14.39 1.04
C ARG A 128 7.66 13.81 -0.33
N THR A 129 8.02 14.68 -1.27
CA THR A 129 8.43 14.28 -2.62
C THR A 129 9.91 13.89 -2.71
N ASP A 130 10.71 14.33 -1.74
CA ASP A 130 12.17 14.19 -1.76
C ASP A 130 12.68 13.87 -0.34
N PRO A 131 13.66 12.97 -0.17
CA PRO A 131 14.22 12.61 1.13
C PRO A 131 14.80 13.77 1.95
N HIS A 132 15.20 14.87 1.31
CA HIS A 132 15.79 16.05 1.94
C HIS A 132 14.74 17.14 2.23
N LYS A 133 13.53 17.02 1.67
CA LYS A 133 12.44 17.97 1.95
C LYS A 133 11.74 17.66 3.27
N LYS A 134 11.20 18.73 3.89
CA LYS A 134 10.40 18.64 5.12
C LYS A 134 9.13 17.82 4.90
N TRP A 135 8.77 17.02 5.89
CA TRP A 135 7.50 16.30 5.96
C TRP A 135 6.33 17.28 6.08
N LYS A 136 5.24 16.99 5.38
CA LYS A 136 3.98 17.74 5.44
C LYS A 136 2.84 16.80 5.79
N THR A 137 1.86 17.25 6.55
CA THR A 137 0.65 16.44 6.81
C THR A 137 -0.15 16.28 5.52
N LEU A 138 -0.62 15.06 5.25
CA LEU A 138 -1.39 14.74 4.04
C LEU A 138 -2.65 15.62 3.91
N THR A 139 -3.38 15.85 5.01
CA THR A 139 -4.60 16.69 5.04
C THR A 139 -4.36 18.15 4.68
N ASN A 140 -3.16 18.66 4.94
CA ASN A 140 -2.78 20.06 4.65
C ASN A 140 -2.06 20.19 3.30
N SER A 141 -1.97 19.10 2.54
CA SER A 141 -1.30 19.08 1.25
C SER A 141 -2.32 19.22 0.12
N ARG A 142 -2.00 20.01 -0.91
CA ARG A 142 -2.86 20.11 -2.11
C ARG A 142 -2.95 18.73 -2.77
N ARG A 143 -4.12 18.35 -3.28
CA ARG A 143 -4.32 17.07 -4.00
C ARG A 143 -3.34 16.89 -5.16
N SER A 144 -2.96 17.98 -5.81
CA SER A 144 -1.93 18.01 -6.86
C SER A 144 -0.55 17.50 -6.43
N PHE A 145 -0.24 17.43 -5.14
CA PHE A 145 1.00 16.80 -4.65
C PHE A 145 1.01 15.28 -4.86
N LEU A 146 -0.14 14.65 -5.06
CA LEU A 146 -0.31 13.21 -5.23
C LEU A 146 -0.44 12.81 -6.69
N GLU A 147 -0.44 13.79 -7.60
CA GLU A 147 -0.61 13.60 -9.04
C GLU A 147 0.72 13.37 -9.77
N ASN A 148 1.87 13.72 -9.16
CA ASN A 148 3.15 13.71 -9.84
C ASN A 148 4.25 12.98 -9.06
N GLY A 149 4.75 11.88 -9.65
CA GLY A 149 6.02 11.27 -9.28
C GLY A 149 6.00 10.31 -8.08
N SER A 150 7.20 9.92 -7.68
CA SER A 150 7.43 9.07 -6.51
C SER A 150 7.31 9.88 -5.23
N LEU A 151 6.67 9.31 -4.22
CA LEU A 151 6.34 9.98 -2.95
C LEU A 151 6.71 9.11 -1.77
N HIS A 152 7.19 9.76 -0.71
CA HIS A 152 7.38 9.13 0.59
C HIS A 152 6.20 9.44 1.49
N PHE A 153 5.73 8.43 2.19
CA PHE A 153 4.66 8.48 3.18
C PHE A 153 5.20 8.01 4.53
N LYS A 154 5.00 8.80 5.57
CA LYS A 154 5.23 8.39 6.95
C LYS A 154 3.87 8.12 7.60
N LEU A 155 3.66 6.88 8.00
CA LEU A 155 2.41 6.38 8.55
C LEU A 155 2.56 6.24 10.06
N LYS A 156 1.69 6.93 10.81
CA LYS A 156 1.63 6.82 12.26
C LYS A 156 0.41 5.98 12.65
N TRP A 157 0.67 4.79 13.13
CA TRP A 157 -0.35 3.82 13.56
C TRP A 157 -0.84 4.09 14.99
N CYS A 158 -2.07 3.67 15.30
CA CYS A 158 -2.75 3.82 16.58
C CYS A 158 -2.13 2.98 17.69
#